data_AF-A0A401TG65-F1
#
_entry.id   AF-A0A401TG65-F1
#
_cell.length_a   1.000
_cell.length_b   1.000
_cell.length_c   1.000
_cell.angle_alpha   90.00
_cell.angle_beta   90.00
_cell.angle_gamma   90.00
#
_symmetry.space_group_name_H-M   'P 1'
#
loop_
_entity.id
_entity.type
_entity.pdbx_description
1 polymer ?
#
loop_
_entity_poly.entity_id
_entity_poly.type
_entity_poly.pdbx_seq_one_letter_code
_entity_poly.pdbx_strand_id
1 'polypeptide(L)' 'MQPPAPRSRRGAGVRASREHGHSPGPPPASKQLDVPLRILVPTQFVGAIIGKEGLTIKNVTQQTQSK' A
#
# COMPACT_ATOMS: atom_id res chain seq x y z
N MET A 1 11.27 13.90 -62.23
CA MET A 1 12.45 13.95 -61.34
C MET A 1 12.37 12.78 -60.39
N GLN A 2 13.20 11.76 -60.60
CA GLN A 2 13.21 10.48 -59.86
C GLN A 2 14.61 10.31 -59.24
N PRO A 3 14.75 9.98 -57.94
CA PRO A 3 16.06 9.67 -57.38
C PRO A 3 16.39 8.15 -57.44
N PRO A 4 17.61 7.74 -57.83
CA PRO A 4 18.08 6.36 -57.70
C PRO A 4 18.70 6.05 -56.32
N ALA A 5 18.73 4.76 -55.98
CA ALA A 5 18.88 4.18 -54.64
C ALA A 5 20.33 3.72 -54.27
N PRO A 6 20.57 2.74 -53.37
CA PRO A 6 21.27 2.88 -52.08
C PRO A 6 22.67 2.23 -52.04
N ARG A 7 23.49 2.50 -51.01
CA ARG A 7 24.67 1.66 -50.69
C ARG A 7 24.71 1.24 -49.22
N SER A 8 24.52 -0.07 -49.10
CA SER A 8 24.62 -0.97 -47.95
C SER A 8 25.99 -1.02 -47.29
N ARG A 9 26.03 -1.05 -45.95
CA ARG A 9 26.66 -2.10 -45.10
C ARG A 9 27.17 -1.55 -43.76
N ARG A 10 26.58 -2.06 -42.69
CA ARG A 10 27.18 -2.45 -41.39
C ARG A 10 25.98 -2.70 -40.49
N GLY A 11 25.53 -3.94 -40.31
CA GLY A 11 26.27 -5.01 -39.67
C GLY A 11 25.35 -5.49 -38.57
N ALA A 12 24.93 -6.76 -38.65
CA ALA A 12 24.08 -7.40 -37.67
C ALA A 12 24.73 -7.35 -36.29
N GLY A 13 23.95 -7.01 -35.27
CA GLY A 13 24.45 -6.88 -33.91
C GLY A 13 23.31 -6.78 -32.92
N VAL A 14 22.64 -7.91 -32.75
CA VAL A 14 22.06 -8.39 -31.49
C VAL A 14 21.17 -7.41 -30.72
N ARG A 15 19.89 -7.76 -30.69
CA ARG A 15 18.94 -7.48 -29.61
C ARG A 15 19.66 -7.50 -28.25
N ALA A 16 20.00 -6.33 -27.71
CA ALA A 16 20.29 -6.17 -26.29
C ALA A 16 18.96 -6.27 -25.53
N SER A 17 18.53 -7.52 -25.41
CA SER A 17 17.57 -7.96 -24.41
C SER A 17 18.12 -7.62 -23.02
N ARG A 18 17.23 -7.14 -22.16
CA ARG A 18 17.35 -7.10 -20.70
C ARG A 18 18.38 -6.15 -20.13
N GLU A 19 17.91 -4.99 -19.72
CA GLU A 19 18.27 -4.46 -18.40
C GLU A 19 16.94 -4.05 -17.73
N HIS A 20 16.14 -5.06 -17.37
CA HIS A 20 15.00 -4.90 -16.48
C HIS A 20 15.59 -4.64 -15.09
N GLY A 21 15.93 -3.38 -14.83
CA GLY A 21 16.39 -2.90 -13.52
C GLY A 21 15.27 -3.10 -12.51
N HIS A 22 15.23 -4.28 -11.90
CA HIS A 22 14.42 -4.56 -10.73
C HIS A 22 15.09 -3.87 -9.54
N SER A 23 14.91 -2.57 -9.43
CA SER A 23 15.05 -1.90 -8.15
C SER A 23 14.11 -2.62 -7.18
N PRO A 24 14.59 -3.18 -6.05
CA PRO A 24 13.67 -3.67 -5.04
C PRO A 24 12.94 -2.43 -4.51
N GLY A 25 11.71 -2.24 -5.00
CA GLY A 25 10.82 -1.22 -4.48
C GLY A 25 10.65 -1.45 -2.97
N PRO A 26 10.36 -0.40 -2.19
CA PRO A 26 10.08 -0.56 -0.77
C PRO A 26 9.02 -1.66 -0.59
N PRO A 27 9.18 -2.51 0.44
CA PRO A 27 8.22 -3.57 0.70
C PRO A 27 6.81 -2.95 0.76
N PRO A 28 5.79 -3.63 0.21
CA PRO A 28 4.43 -3.13 0.27
C PRO A 28 4.11 -2.80 1.72
N ALA A 29 3.77 -1.54 1.99
CA ALA A 29 3.33 -1.13 3.31
C ALA A 29 2.23 -2.11 3.73
N SER A 30 2.45 -2.78 4.86
CA SER A 30 1.46 -3.68 5.45
C SER A 30 0.18 -2.88 5.58
N LYS A 31 -0.78 -3.13 4.69
CA LYS A 31 -2.10 -2.52 4.76
C LYS A 31 -2.69 -3.03 6.06
N GLN A 32 -2.73 -2.19 7.08
CA GLN A 32 -3.41 -2.50 8.33
C GLN A 32 -4.86 -2.78 7.94
N LEU A 33 -5.26 -4.04 8.04
CA LEU A 33 -6.60 -4.48 7.68
C LEU A 33 -7.54 -3.85 8.71
N ASP A 34 -8.35 -2.91 8.26
CA ASP A 34 -9.41 -2.32 9.07
C ASP A 34 -10.57 -3.32 9.12
N VAL A 35 -10.68 -4.03 10.25
CA VAL A 35 -11.71 -5.04 10.48
C VAL A 35 -12.61 -4.54 11.60
N PRO A 36 -13.90 -4.26 11.32
CA PRO A 36 -14.80 -3.75 12.36
C PRO A 36 -15.11 -4.84 13.39
N LEU A 37 -14.88 -4.52 14.66
CA LEU A 37 -15.23 -5.39 15.79
C LEU A 37 -16.60 -5.00 16.37
N ARG A 38 -17.47 -5.99 16.60
CA ARG A 38 -18.80 -5.80 17.21
C ARG A 38 -18.96 -6.70 18.43
N ILE A 39 -19.23 -6.11 19.59
CA ILE A 39 -19.41 -6.83 20.86
C ILE A 39 -20.62 -6.24 21.57
N LEU A 40 -21.42 -7.09 22.22
CA LEU A 40 -22.54 -6.67 23.06
C LEU A 40 -22.05 -6.30 24.46
N VAL A 41 -22.54 -5.17 24.97
CA VAL A 41 -22.21 -4.64 26.29
C VAL A 41 -23.49 -4.55 27.13
N PRO A 42 -23.55 -5.17 28.32
CA PRO A 42 -24.64 -4.94 29.26
C PRO A 42 -24.75 -3.45 29.63
N THR A 43 -25.97 -2.91 29.65
CA THR A 43 -26.24 -1.47 29.85
C THR A 43 -25.64 -0.92 31.15
N GLN A 44 -25.58 -1.75 32.20
CA GLN A 44 -24.97 -1.38 33.49
C GLN A 44 -23.49 -0.95 33.40
N PHE A 45 -22.76 -1.37 32.36
CA PHE A 45 -21.32 -1.09 32.22
C PHE A 45 -21.00 -0.01 31.17
N VAL A 46 -21.97 0.43 30.38
CA VAL A 46 -21.72 1.32 29.23
C VAL A 46 -21.06 2.65 29.65
N GLY A 47 -21.49 3.21 30.79
CA GLY A 47 -20.93 4.45 31.32
C GLY A 47 -19.46 4.32 31.70
N ALA A 48 -19.06 3.18 32.27
CA ALA A 48 -17.67 2.91 32.66
C ALA A 48 -16.77 2.69 31.43
N ILE A 49 -17.29 2.02 30.40
CA ILE A 49 -16.55 1.74 29.15
C ILE A 49 -16.30 3.03 28.36
N ILE A 50 -17.32 3.88 28.22
CA ILE A 50 -17.16 5.19 27.57
C ILE A 50 -16.28 6.10 28.43
N GLY A 51 -16.57 6.16 29.72
CA GLY A 51 -15.92 7.06 30.68
C GLY A 51 -16.39 8.50 30.57
N LYS A 52 -15.99 9.33 31.53
CA LYS A 52 -16.27 10.77 31.51
C LYS A 52 -15.65 11.40 30.26
N GLU A 53 -16.43 12.15 29.49
CA GLU A 53 -15.99 12.82 28.24
C GLU A 53 -15.41 11.86 27.17
N GLY A 54 -15.71 10.56 27.28
CA GLY A 54 -15.14 9.53 26.41
C GLY A 54 -13.67 9.22 26.70
N LEU A 55 -13.11 9.65 27.83
CA LEU A 55 -11.68 9.49 28.12
C LEU A 55 -11.23 8.02 28.13
N THR A 56 -12.04 7.13 28.70
CA THR A 56 -11.71 5.70 28.78
C THR A 56 -11.62 5.07 27.40
N ILE A 57 -12.65 5.23 26.56
CA ILE A 57 -12.64 4.67 25.21
C ILE A 57 -11.54 5.29 24.35
N LYS A 58 -11.28 6.60 24.46
CA LYS A 58 -10.17 7.28 23.77
C LYS A 58 -8.80 6.70 24.13
N ASN A 59 -8.56 6.45 25.43
CA ASN A 59 -7.32 5.86 25.90
C ASN A 59 -7.12 4.45 25.33
N VAL A 60 -8.17 3.63 25.32
CA VAL A 60 -8.12 2.27 24.74
C VAL A 60 -7.83 2.33 23.23
N THR A 61 -8.53 3.17 22.48
CA THR A 61 -8.31 3.39 21.04
C THR A 61 -6.87 3.80 20.76
N GLN A 62 -6.30 4.73 21.54
CA GLN A 62 -4.91 5.18 21.38
C GLN A 62 -3.89 4.11 21.74
N GLN A 63 -4.08 3.37 22.83
CA GLN A 63 -3.16 2.32 23.25
C GLN A 63 -3.13 1.13 22.29
N THR A 64 -4.27 0.83 21.67
CA THR A 64 -4.41 -0.31 20.75
C THR A 64 -4.23 0.06 19.29
N GLN A 65 -4.10 1.35 18.95
CA GLN A 65 -4.05 1.85 17.58
C GLN A 65 -5.23 1.37 16.71
N SER A 66 -6.40 1.17 17.36
CA SER A 66 -7.65 0.77 16.71
C SER A 66 -8.46 2.00 16.31
N LYS A 67 -9.44 1.86 15.40
CA LYS A 67 -10.36 2.93 14.98
C LYS A 67 -11.81 2.48 15.04
#